data_AF-B1A1J1-F1
#
_entry.id   AF-B1A1J1-F1
#
_cell.length_a   1.000
_cell.length_b   1.000
_cell.length_c   1.000
_cell.angle_alpha   90.00
_cell.angle_beta   90.00
_cell.angle_gamma   90.00
#
_symmetry.space_group_name_H-M   'P 1'
#
loop_
_entity.id
_entity.type
_entity.pdbx_description
1 polymer ?
#
loop_
_entity_poly.entity_id
_entity_poly.type
_entity_poly.pdbx_seq_one_letter_code
_entity_poly.pdbx_strand_id
1 'polypeptide(L)'
;MEHVKTLIVGSGPAGYTAAIYASRANLKPLLYQGPQPGGQLTITNDVENFPGYPKGIMGPQMMMELQAQAERFGTDIRTGLVTGVKFNENGPHVATIDEKTEISADTVIISTGASAKWLGLESETRLNGQGVSACAVCDGFFYRGQEVAVVGAGDSAAEEAHYLSNLCSKVHMIVRRDEMRASKIMQDRVIKKENIEIHWNSETQEVLGDDVVNGVRIINNKTQETTDLPVTGF
;
A
#
# COMPACT_ATOMS: atom_id res chain seq x y z
N MET A 1 30.06 18.10 -6.37
CA MET A 1 28.64 17.73 -6.55
C MET A 1 28.55 16.94 -7.84
N GLU A 2 28.12 15.69 -7.77
CA GLU A 2 27.88 14.86 -8.96
C GLU A 2 26.71 15.45 -9.77
N HIS A 3 26.74 15.30 -11.09
CA HIS A 3 25.67 15.73 -11.98
C HIS A 3 25.18 14.56 -12.84
N VAL A 4 23.87 14.35 -12.88
CA VAL A 4 23.21 13.29 -13.65
C VAL A 4 22.10 13.87 -14.53
N LYS A 5 21.78 13.22 -15.65
CA LYS A 5 20.64 13.66 -16.48
C LYS A 5 19.30 13.35 -15.83
N THR A 6 19.18 12.16 -15.26
CA THR A 6 17.92 11.66 -14.69
C THR A 6 18.17 11.03 -13.34
N LEU A 7 17.60 11.64 -12.30
CA LEU A 7 17.55 11.08 -10.95
C LEU A 7 16.16 10.47 -10.70
N ILE A 8 16.12 9.25 -10.19
CA ILE A 8 14.89 8.54 -9.83
C ILE A 8 14.91 8.33 -8.31
N VAL A 9 13.83 8.76 -7.65
CA VAL A 9 13.68 8.66 -6.20
C VAL A 9 12.64 7.59 -5.87
N GLY A 10 13.10 6.44 -5.38
CA GLY A 10 12.25 5.30 -5.02
C GLY A 10 12.47 4.08 -5.93
N SER A 11 12.34 2.90 -5.32
CA SER A 11 12.66 1.60 -5.92
C SER A 11 11.46 0.66 -6.04
N GLY A 12 10.24 1.19 -6.02
CA GLY A 12 9.06 0.41 -6.34
C GLY A 12 8.98 0.05 -7.83
N PRO A 13 7.90 -0.64 -8.26
CA PRO A 13 7.71 -0.99 -9.67
C PRO A 13 7.70 0.24 -10.60
N ALA A 14 7.20 1.38 -10.12
CA ALA A 14 7.26 2.65 -10.86
C ALA A 14 8.71 3.12 -11.10
N GLY A 15 9.55 3.10 -10.06
CA GLY A 15 10.95 3.54 -10.13
C GLY A 15 11.78 2.66 -11.04
N TYR A 16 11.68 1.33 -10.90
CA TYR A 16 12.40 0.40 -11.77
C TYR A 16 11.90 0.46 -13.22
N THR A 17 10.60 0.61 -13.46
CA THR A 17 10.08 0.79 -14.83
C THR A 17 10.61 2.07 -15.46
N ALA A 18 10.59 3.19 -14.73
CA ALA A 18 11.17 4.45 -15.21
C ALA A 18 12.67 4.31 -15.52
N ALA A 19 13.41 3.60 -14.65
CA ALA A 19 14.83 3.35 -14.81
C ALA A 19 15.13 2.50 -16.07
N ILE A 20 14.38 1.42 -16.30
CA ILE A 20 14.50 0.58 -17.49
C ILE A 20 14.33 1.42 -18.76
N TYR A 21 13.29 2.26 -18.83
CA TYR A 21 13.04 3.08 -20.02
C TYR A 21 14.07 4.20 -20.19
N ALA A 22 14.46 4.89 -19.13
CA ALA A 22 15.49 5.93 -19.18
C ALA A 22 16.85 5.36 -19.60
N SER A 23 17.22 4.18 -19.08
CA SER A 23 18.43 3.45 -19.48
C SER A 23 18.42 3.08 -20.96
N ARG A 24 17.29 2.55 -21.45
CA ARG A 24 17.13 2.22 -22.88
C ARG A 24 17.17 3.45 -23.80
N ALA A 25 16.80 4.62 -23.30
CA ALA A 25 16.95 5.90 -23.97
C ALA A 25 18.37 6.51 -23.84
N ASN A 26 19.32 5.76 -23.27
CA ASN A 26 20.71 6.18 -23.04
C ASN A 26 20.83 7.44 -22.16
N LEU A 27 19.90 7.62 -21.21
CA LEU A 27 19.92 8.73 -20.26
C LEU A 27 20.77 8.44 -19.02
N LYS A 28 21.26 7.21 -18.86
CA LYS A 28 22.10 6.75 -17.74
C LYS A 28 21.50 7.16 -16.37
N PRO A 29 20.28 6.68 -16.05
CA PRO A 29 19.57 7.10 -14.85
C PRO A 29 20.29 6.63 -13.58
N LEU A 30 20.27 7.49 -12.56
CA LEU A 30 20.65 7.18 -11.19
C LEU A 30 19.40 7.00 -10.34
N LEU A 31 19.26 5.86 -9.65
CA LEU A 31 18.12 5.55 -8.80
C LEU A 31 18.57 5.39 -7.35
N TYR A 32 17.89 6.10 -6.43
CA TYR A 32 18.04 5.88 -4.99
C TYR A 32 16.91 5.03 -4.44
N GLN A 33 17.28 3.94 -3.75
CA GLN A 33 16.32 2.93 -3.34
C GLN A 33 15.45 3.34 -2.15
N GLY A 34 15.94 4.24 -1.29
CA GLY A 34 15.27 4.60 -0.05
C GLY A 34 15.35 3.49 1.02
N PRO A 35 14.53 3.59 2.09
CA PRO A 35 14.64 2.75 3.28
C PRO A 35 14.09 1.33 3.07
N GLN A 36 13.22 1.14 2.07
CA GLN A 36 12.63 -0.15 1.72
C GLN A 36 12.86 -0.43 0.23
N PRO A 37 14.04 -0.99 -0.14
CA PRO A 37 14.32 -1.41 -1.51
C PRO A 37 13.22 -2.33 -2.04
N GLY A 38 12.64 -2.02 -3.21
CA GLY A 38 11.52 -2.76 -3.80
C GLY A 38 10.12 -2.25 -3.39
N GLY A 39 10.02 -1.39 -2.38
CA GLY A 39 8.75 -0.80 -1.94
C GLY A 39 7.77 -1.83 -1.33
N GLN A 40 6.48 -1.49 -1.32
CA GLN A 40 5.44 -2.29 -0.61
C GLN A 40 5.31 -3.74 -1.10
N LEU A 41 5.71 -4.05 -2.34
CA LEU A 41 5.66 -5.44 -2.81
C LEU A 41 6.67 -6.35 -2.07
N THR A 42 7.61 -5.82 -1.30
CA THR A 42 8.51 -6.68 -0.51
C THR A 42 7.90 -7.23 0.77
N ILE A 43 6.71 -6.77 1.15
CA ILE A 43 5.97 -7.24 2.33
C ILE A 43 4.69 -7.99 1.96
N THR A 44 4.44 -8.22 0.67
CA THR A 44 3.35 -9.10 0.20
C THR A 44 3.90 -10.48 -0.15
N ASN A 45 3.12 -11.51 0.15
CA ASN A 45 3.48 -12.88 -0.20
C ASN A 45 3.20 -13.13 -1.68
N ASP A 46 1.93 -13.16 -2.10
CA ASP A 46 1.54 -13.55 -3.45
C ASP A 46 1.03 -12.38 -4.30
N VAL A 47 1.60 -12.24 -5.50
CA VAL A 47 1.15 -11.30 -6.52
C VAL A 47 0.57 -12.06 -7.70
N GLU A 48 -0.77 -12.09 -7.80
CA GLU A 48 -1.49 -12.80 -8.87
C GLU A 48 -1.99 -11.89 -9.99
N ASN A 49 -1.98 -10.57 -9.77
CA ASN A 49 -2.59 -9.59 -10.67
C ASN A 49 -1.58 -8.77 -11.50
N PHE A 50 -0.29 -9.10 -11.43
CA PHE A 50 0.72 -8.46 -12.28
C PHE A 50 0.91 -9.25 -13.59
N PRO A 51 0.67 -8.65 -14.76
CA PRO A 51 0.71 -9.36 -16.03
C PRO A 51 2.13 -9.85 -16.36
N GLY A 52 2.23 -11.07 -16.89
CA GLY A 52 3.51 -11.73 -17.19
C GLY A 52 3.85 -12.89 -16.26
N TYR A 53 3.16 -13.00 -15.12
CA TYR A 53 3.31 -14.08 -14.15
C TYR A 53 2.03 -14.95 -14.08
N PRO A 54 1.79 -15.84 -15.06
CA PRO A 54 0.55 -16.61 -15.16
C PRO A 54 0.30 -17.60 -14.01
N LYS A 55 1.30 -17.84 -13.16
CA LYS A 55 1.23 -18.70 -11.97
C LYS A 55 1.34 -17.91 -10.66
N GLY A 56 1.25 -16.57 -10.73
CA GLY A 56 1.63 -15.68 -9.64
C GLY A 56 3.15 -15.64 -9.44
N ILE A 57 3.58 -14.75 -8.55
CA ILE A 57 4.97 -14.60 -8.12
C ILE A 57 5.02 -14.04 -6.70
N MET A 58 6.08 -14.38 -5.96
CA MET A 58 6.30 -13.73 -4.67
C MET A 58 6.67 -12.25 -4.85
N GLY A 59 6.06 -11.36 -4.06
CA GLY A 59 6.32 -9.92 -4.14
C GLY A 59 7.81 -9.55 -4.09
N PRO A 60 8.59 -10.04 -3.11
CA PRO A 60 10.05 -9.82 -3.06
C PRO A 60 10.78 -10.33 -4.32
N GLN A 61 10.37 -11.49 -4.85
CA GLN A 61 10.98 -12.07 -6.05
C GLN A 61 10.74 -11.17 -7.27
N MET A 62 9.50 -10.73 -7.46
CA MET A 62 9.15 -9.80 -8.54
C MET A 62 9.98 -8.52 -8.50
N MET A 63 10.20 -7.95 -7.31
CA MET A 63 11.01 -6.73 -7.17
C MET A 63 12.49 -6.96 -7.46
N MET A 64 13.04 -8.13 -7.13
CA MET A 64 14.40 -8.51 -7.53
C MET A 64 14.54 -8.65 -9.05
N GLU A 65 13.55 -9.25 -9.72
CA GLU A 65 13.53 -9.38 -11.18
C GLU A 65 13.48 -8.01 -11.88
N LEU A 66 12.66 -7.07 -11.37
CA LEU A 66 12.59 -5.70 -11.88
C LEU A 66 13.90 -4.93 -11.66
N GLN A 67 14.53 -5.08 -10.49
CA GLN A 67 15.83 -4.48 -10.21
C GLN A 67 16.89 -5.00 -11.19
N ALA A 68 16.99 -6.32 -11.35
CA ALA A 68 17.95 -6.95 -12.25
C ALA A 68 17.75 -6.50 -13.71
N GLN A 69 16.50 -6.28 -14.14
CA GLN A 69 16.22 -5.73 -15.46
C GLN A 69 16.71 -4.29 -15.62
N ALA A 70 16.55 -3.44 -14.61
CA ALA A 70 17.06 -2.06 -14.61
C ALA A 70 18.60 -2.02 -14.67
N GLU A 71 19.26 -2.83 -13.82
CA GLU A 71 20.74 -2.97 -13.79
C GLU A 71 21.28 -3.47 -15.13
N ARG A 72 20.62 -4.46 -15.74
CA ARG A 72 21.01 -5.00 -17.05
C ARG A 72 21.06 -3.93 -18.15
N PHE A 73 20.18 -2.93 -18.10
CA PHE A 73 20.19 -1.82 -19.07
C PHE A 73 21.12 -0.67 -18.68
N GLY A 74 21.80 -0.76 -17.53
CA GLY A 74 22.81 0.20 -17.10
C GLY A 74 22.30 1.30 -16.18
N THR A 75 21.19 1.07 -15.47
CA THR A 75 20.80 1.95 -14.36
C THR A 75 21.85 1.88 -13.25
N ASP A 76 22.30 3.03 -12.75
CA ASP A 76 23.08 3.12 -11.52
C ASP A 76 22.12 3.10 -10.33
N ILE A 77 22.12 2.03 -9.55
CA ILE A 77 21.21 1.84 -8.41
C ILE A 77 22.04 1.98 -7.13
N ARG A 78 21.64 2.91 -6.28
CA ARG A 78 22.33 3.20 -5.03
C ARG A 78 21.39 3.11 -3.84
N THR A 79 21.94 2.60 -2.74
CA THR A 79 21.30 2.72 -1.43
C THR A 79 21.49 4.13 -0.90
N GLY A 80 20.48 4.64 -0.20
CA GLY A 80 20.46 5.98 0.38
C GLY A 80 19.05 6.57 0.36
N LEU A 81 18.80 7.50 1.26
CA LEU A 81 17.54 8.22 1.36
C LEU A 81 17.71 9.62 0.76
N VAL A 82 16.88 9.96 -0.23
CA VAL A 82 16.75 11.35 -0.67
C VAL A 82 15.95 12.09 0.41
N THR A 83 16.62 12.93 1.20
CA THR A 83 16.02 13.66 2.32
C THR A 83 15.46 15.02 1.92
N GLY A 84 15.86 15.54 0.76
CA GLY A 84 15.32 16.78 0.22
C GLY A 84 15.61 16.95 -1.26
N VAL A 85 14.75 17.71 -1.95
CA VAL A 85 14.98 18.14 -3.33
C VAL A 85 14.63 19.61 -3.45
N LYS A 86 15.58 20.41 -3.95
CA LYS A 86 15.39 21.80 -4.35
C LYS A 86 15.12 21.83 -5.85
N PHE A 87 13.86 22.08 -6.21
CA PHE A 87 13.45 22.27 -7.61
C PHE A 87 13.80 23.67 -8.07
N ASN A 88 14.42 23.76 -9.24
CA ASN A 88 14.85 25.01 -9.85
C ASN A 88 14.13 25.15 -11.19
N GLU A 89 13.49 26.30 -11.44
CA GLU A 89 12.77 26.55 -12.70
C GLU A 89 13.72 26.73 -13.89
N ASN A 90 14.90 27.29 -13.65
CA ASN A 90 15.84 27.71 -14.69
C ASN A 90 17.20 27.01 -14.59
N GLY A 91 17.23 25.74 -14.18
CA GLY A 91 18.47 24.96 -14.10
C GLY A 91 18.29 23.58 -13.44
N PRO A 92 19.39 22.83 -13.25
CA PRO A 92 19.35 21.50 -12.63
C PRO A 92 18.75 21.56 -11.22
N HIS A 93 17.95 20.56 -10.86
CA HIS A 93 17.47 20.34 -9.51
C HIS A 93 18.60 19.82 -8.62
N VAL A 94 18.51 20.04 -7.32
CA VAL A 94 19.51 19.54 -6.37
C VAL A 94 18.83 18.65 -5.34
N ALA A 95 19.21 17.37 -5.31
CA ALA A 95 18.77 16.41 -4.32
C ALA A 95 19.84 16.22 -3.23
N THR A 96 19.39 16.09 -1.99
CA THR A 96 20.24 15.78 -0.83
C THR A 96 20.02 14.32 -0.44
N ILE A 97 21.10 13.55 -0.37
CA ILE A 97 21.13 12.15 0.03
C ILE A 97 21.66 12.06 1.46
N ASP A 98 20.94 11.36 2.32
CA ASP A 98 21.30 11.09 3.73
C ASP A 98 21.73 12.36 4.50
N GLU A 99 21.10 13.49 4.19
CA GLU A 99 21.40 14.83 4.74
C GLU A 99 22.83 15.35 4.51
N LYS A 100 23.62 14.67 3.67
CA LYS A 100 25.07 14.91 3.55
C LYS A 100 25.53 15.18 2.12
N THR A 101 25.08 14.36 1.17
CA THR A 101 25.63 14.37 -0.19
C THR A 101 24.66 15.04 -1.14
N GLU A 102 25.11 16.05 -1.88
CA GLU A 102 24.31 16.70 -2.91
C GLU A 102 24.57 16.11 -4.30
N ILE A 103 23.49 15.90 -5.05
CA ILE A 103 23.50 15.48 -6.45
C ILE A 103 22.65 16.47 -7.24
N SER A 104 23.18 16.94 -8.36
CA SER A 104 22.42 17.76 -9.30
C SER A 104 21.84 16.92 -10.43
N ALA A 105 20.61 17.22 -10.85
CA ALA A 105 19.92 16.47 -11.90
C ALA A 105 19.15 17.40 -12.85
N ASP A 106 19.24 17.16 -14.17
CA ASP A 106 18.41 17.88 -15.15
C ASP A 106 16.91 17.53 -14.97
N THR A 107 16.62 16.30 -14.55
CA THR A 107 15.26 15.82 -14.32
C THR A 107 15.22 14.91 -13.09
N VAL A 108 14.15 15.04 -12.30
CA VAL A 108 13.88 14.20 -11.14
C VAL A 108 12.53 13.48 -11.33
N ILE A 109 12.54 12.16 -11.22
CA ILE A 109 11.33 11.33 -11.22
C ILE A 109 11.04 10.91 -9.78
N ILE A 110 9.91 11.35 -9.23
CA ILE A 110 9.46 10.98 -7.89
C ILE A 110 8.60 9.71 -7.99
N SER A 111 9.11 8.62 -7.41
CA SER A 111 8.47 7.31 -7.35
C SER A 111 8.56 6.71 -5.94
N THR A 112 8.46 7.56 -4.91
CA THR A 112 8.62 7.20 -3.49
C THR A 112 7.50 6.30 -2.95
N GLY A 113 6.42 6.15 -3.72
CA GLY A 113 5.24 5.41 -3.31
C GLY A 113 4.43 6.11 -2.22
N ALA A 114 3.60 5.32 -1.57
CA ALA A 114 2.87 5.65 -0.35
C ALA A 114 2.97 4.45 0.59
N SER A 115 2.54 4.60 1.84
CA SER A 115 2.46 3.50 2.80
C SER A 115 1.04 3.36 3.31
N ALA A 116 0.58 2.13 3.52
CA ALA A 116 -0.65 1.87 4.24
C ALA A 116 -0.56 2.46 5.66
N LYS A 117 -1.68 3.02 6.13
CA LYS A 117 -1.81 3.47 7.51
C LYS A 117 -2.44 2.35 8.32
N TRP A 118 -1.65 1.77 9.20
CA TRP A 118 -2.06 0.74 10.12
C TRP A 118 -2.65 1.34 11.40
N LEU A 119 -3.46 0.57 12.12
CA LEU A 119 -4.03 0.97 13.41
C LEU A 119 -2.97 0.97 14.52
N GLY A 120 -1.89 0.21 14.34
CA GLY A 120 -0.79 0.08 15.30
C GLY A 120 -1.08 -0.94 16.40
N LEU A 121 -1.93 -1.92 16.11
CA LEU A 121 -2.25 -2.99 17.07
C LEU A 121 -1.20 -4.10 16.99
N GLU A 122 -0.83 -4.67 18.14
CA GLU A 122 0.08 -5.83 18.18
C GLU A 122 -0.52 -7.03 17.43
N SER A 123 -1.84 -7.24 17.56
CA SER A 123 -2.58 -8.28 16.85
C SER A 123 -2.62 -8.05 15.33
N GLU A 124 -2.75 -6.81 14.89
CA GLU A 124 -2.68 -6.42 13.46
C GLU A 124 -1.29 -6.74 12.88
N THR A 125 -0.22 -6.47 13.63
CA THR A 125 1.15 -6.81 13.20
C THR A 125 1.36 -8.32 13.16
N ARG A 126 0.90 -9.05 14.19
CA ARG A 126 1.07 -10.50 14.31
C ARG A 126 0.35 -11.28 13.22
N LEU A 127 -0.84 -10.83 12.81
CA LEU A 127 -1.70 -11.51 11.84
C LEU A 127 -1.60 -10.92 10.42
N ASN A 128 -0.63 -10.04 10.16
CA ASN A 128 -0.40 -9.44 8.84
C ASN A 128 -0.09 -10.51 7.79
N GLY A 129 -0.88 -10.55 6.71
CA GLY A 129 -0.80 -11.59 5.68
C GLY A 129 -1.38 -12.95 6.10
N GLN A 130 -1.97 -13.06 7.29
CA GLN A 130 -2.66 -14.25 7.83
C GLN A 130 -4.14 -13.94 8.16
N GLY A 131 -4.77 -13.10 7.34
CA GLY A 131 -6.12 -12.59 7.58
C GLY A 131 -6.19 -11.07 7.64
N VAL A 132 -5.10 -10.40 8.03
CA VAL A 132 -5.01 -8.93 8.03
C VAL A 132 -4.41 -8.44 6.71
N SER A 133 -5.10 -7.51 6.04
CA SER A 133 -4.66 -6.87 4.80
C SER A 133 -4.91 -5.36 4.80
N ALA A 134 -4.16 -4.63 3.98
CA ALA A 134 -4.38 -3.22 3.70
C ALA A 134 -4.84 -2.96 2.25
N CYS A 135 -5.21 -4.00 1.50
CA CYS A 135 -5.64 -3.88 0.12
C CYS A 135 -6.73 -4.90 -0.21
N ALA A 136 -8.00 -4.49 -0.13
CA ALA A 136 -9.12 -5.36 -0.50
C ALA A 136 -9.06 -5.87 -1.95
N VAL A 137 -8.59 -5.05 -2.90
CA VAL A 137 -8.49 -5.46 -4.32
C VAL A 137 -7.43 -6.55 -4.53
N CYS A 138 -6.39 -6.55 -3.69
CA CYS A 138 -5.31 -7.52 -3.75
C CYS A 138 -5.79 -8.87 -3.21
N ASP A 139 -6.37 -8.89 -2.02
CA ASP A 139 -6.59 -10.12 -1.25
C ASP A 139 -8.06 -10.55 -1.15
N GLY A 140 -9.01 -9.67 -1.48
CA GLY A 140 -10.44 -9.91 -1.32
C GLY A 140 -10.98 -11.14 -2.07
N PHE A 141 -10.27 -11.61 -3.09
CA PHE A 141 -10.61 -12.84 -3.80
C PHE A 141 -10.54 -14.07 -2.89
N PHE A 142 -9.56 -14.13 -1.96
CA PHE A 142 -9.37 -15.27 -1.05
C PHE A 142 -10.49 -15.40 -0.01
N TYR A 143 -11.22 -14.31 0.26
CA TYR A 143 -12.33 -14.26 1.22
C TYR A 143 -13.72 -14.41 0.57
N ARG A 144 -13.78 -14.89 -0.67
CA ARG A 144 -15.06 -15.09 -1.38
C ARG A 144 -16.00 -15.98 -0.56
N GLY A 145 -17.21 -15.49 -0.33
CA GLY A 145 -18.24 -16.18 0.46
C GLY A 145 -18.03 -16.17 1.97
N GLN A 146 -16.99 -15.49 2.47
CA GLN A 146 -16.69 -15.38 3.90
C GLN A 146 -17.11 -14.01 4.45
N GLU A 147 -17.09 -13.86 5.78
CA GLU A 147 -17.32 -12.57 6.46
C GLU A 147 -16.00 -11.85 6.73
N VAL A 148 -15.97 -10.55 6.42
CA VAL A 148 -14.77 -9.71 6.53
C VAL A 148 -15.07 -8.40 7.23
N ALA A 149 -14.05 -7.76 7.80
CA ALA A 149 -14.12 -6.42 8.35
C ALA A 149 -13.36 -5.41 7.46
N VAL A 150 -13.78 -4.15 7.49
CA VAL A 150 -13.09 -3.02 6.86
C VAL A 150 -13.06 -1.87 7.85
N VAL A 151 -11.89 -1.33 8.13
CA VAL A 151 -11.74 -0.18 9.05
C VAL A 151 -11.54 1.11 8.27
N GLY A 152 -12.39 2.10 8.52
CA GLY A 152 -12.23 3.44 7.95
C GLY A 152 -13.55 4.07 7.50
N ALA A 153 -13.47 5.34 7.10
CA ALA A 153 -14.65 6.16 6.82
C ALA A 153 -14.49 7.14 5.65
N GLY A 154 -13.35 7.09 4.94
CA GLY A 154 -13.09 7.89 3.74
C GLY A 154 -13.52 7.17 2.46
N ASP A 155 -13.29 7.79 1.30
CA ASP A 155 -13.62 7.16 0.01
C ASP A 155 -12.93 5.80 -0.17
N SER A 156 -11.65 5.65 0.22
CA SER A 156 -10.95 4.35 0.14
C SER A 156 -11.68 3.24 0.89
N ALA A 157 -12.08 3.47 2.14
CA ALA A 157 -12.79 2.47 2.93
C ALA A 157 -14.17 2.14 2.33
N ALA A 158 -14.87 3.15 1.79
CA ALA A 158 -16.15 2.94 1.13
C ALA A 158 -16.01 2.15 -0.19
N GLU A 159 -14.96 2.42 -0.97
CA GLU A 159 -14.65 1.69 -2.20
C GLU A 159 -14.28 0.23 -1.90
N GLU A 160 -13.41 0.01 -0.91
CA GLU A 160 -12.99 -1.34 -0.50
C GLU A 160 -14.14 -2.16 0.09
N ALA A 161 -14.94 -1.57 0.99
CA ALA A 161 -16.13 -2.24 1.52
C ALA A 161 -17.12 -2.58 0.40
N HIS A 162 -17.34 -1.66 -0.55
CA HIS A 162 -18.21 -1.92 -1.70
C HIS A 162 -17.66 -3.02 -2.62
N TYR A 163 -16.35 -3.03 -2.89
CA TYR A 163 -15.70 -4.10 -3.65
C TYR A 163 -15.90 -5.46 -2.97
N LEU A 164 -15.55 -5.56 -1.69
CA LEU A 164 -15.69 -6.80 -0.90
C LEU A 164 -17.13 -7.26 -0.81
N SER A 165 -18.11 -6.35 -0.76
CA SER A 165 -19.54 -6.70 -0.74
C SER A 165 -20.01 -7.49 -1.98
N ASN A 166 -19.25 -7.46 -3.08
CA ASN A 166 -19.56 -8.24 -4.28
C ASN A 166 -18.94 -9.66 -4.24
N LEU A 167 -18.05 -9.94 -3.29
CA LEU A 167 -17.31 -11.20 -3.15
C LEU A 167 -17.67 -11.96 -1.87
N CYS A 168 -17.82 -11.23 -0.77
CA CYS A 168 -17.98 -11.73 0.59
C CYS A 168 -19.46 -11.89 0.95
N SER A 169 -19.76 -12.79 1.89
CA SER A 169 -21.13 -12.98 2.39
C SER A 169 -21.59 -11.78 3.23
N LYS A 170 -20.67 -11.17 3.98
CA LYS A 170 -20.91 -9.98 4.81
C LYS A 170 -19.65 -9.14 4.95
N VAL A 171 -19.83 -7.82 4.99
CA VAL A 171 -18.76 -6.86 5.24
C VAL A 171 -19.12 -6.01 6.45
N HIS A 172 -18.30 -6.08 7.49
CA HIS A 172 -18.41 -5.25 8.69
C HIS A 172 -17.57 -3.99 8.53
N MET A 173 -18.21 -2.86 8.26
CA MET A 173 -17.51 -1.58 8.11
C MET A 173 -17.45 -0.85 9.46
N ILE A 174 -16.26 -0.73 10.03
CA ILE A 174 -16.01 -0.15 11.36
C ILE A 174 -15.68 1.34 11.20
N VAL A 175 -16.57 2.19 11.70
CA VAL A 175 -16.48 3.65 11.57
C VAL A 175 -16.41 4.30 12.94
N ARG A 176 -15.29 4.96 13.24
CA ARG A 176 -14.99 5.59 14.53
C ARG A 176 -16.01 6.65 14.99
N ARG A 177 -16.76 7.26 14.08
CA ARG A 177 -17.72 8.34 14.36
C ARG A 177 -19.13 7.92 13.94
N ASP A 178 -20.10 8.80 14.10
CA ASP A 178 -21.46 8.68 13.58
C ASP A 178 -21.61 9.24 12.16
N GLU A 179 -20.50 9.56 11.51
CA GLU A 179 -20.46 10.09 10.15
C GLU A 179 -19.29 9.48 9.34
N MET A 180 -19.47 9.41 8.02
CA MET A 180 -18.41 9.13 7.06
C MET A 180 -17.84 10.42 6.48
N ARG A 181 -16.54 10.40 6.15
CA ARG A 181 -15.86 11.46 5.38
C ARG A 181 -15.86 11.19 3.87
N ALA A 182 -16.28 10.00 3.45
CA ALA A 182 -16.43 9.64 2.04
C ALA A 182 -17.37 10.63 1.31
N SER A 183 -17.18 10.77 0.01
CA SER A 183 -18.09 11.50 -0.87
C SER A 183 -19.52 10.94 -0.78
N LYS A 184 -20.52 11.80 -1.03
CA LYS A 184 -21.93 11.41 -0.85
C LYS A 184 -22.33 10.19 -1.69
N ILE A 185 -21.81 10.10 -2.91
CA ILE A 185 -22.05 8.98 -3.82
C ILE A 185 -21.49 7.68 -3.24
N MET A 186 -20.30 7.73 -2.64
CA MET A 186 -19.68 6.56 -2.03
C MET A 186 -20.41 6.11 -0.77
N GLN A 187 -20.83 7.05 0.08
CA GLN A 187 -21.69 6.73 1.22
C GLN A 187 -22.97 6.03 0.77
N ASP A 188 -23.64 6.56 -0.27
CA ASP A 188 -24.88 5.97 -0.79
C ASP A 188 -24.67 4.55 -1.34
N ARG A 189 -23.51 4.26 -1.96
CA ARG A 189 -23.17 2.90 -2.45
C ARG A 189 -23.01 1.91 -1.30
N VAL A 190 -22.40 2.34 -0.20
CA VAL A 190 -22.20 1.50 0.99
C VAL A 190 -23.55 1.26 1.68
N ILE A 191 -24.31 2.33 1.96
CA ILE A 191 -25.58 2.27 2.68
C ILE A 191 -26.65 1.44 1.93
N LYS A 192 -26.63 1.44 0.59
CA LYS A 192 -27.58 0.67 -0.23
C LYS A 192 -27.24 -0.82 -0.35
N LYS A 193 -26.07 -1.27 0.10
CA LYS A 193 -25.67 -2.67 0.05
C LYS A 193 -26.17 -3.41 1.28
N GLU A 194 -27.03 -4.40 1.07
CA GLU A 194 -27.68 -5.16 2.14
C GLU A 194 -26.71 -6.00 2.99
N ASN A 195 -25.59 -6.42 2.42
CA ASN A 195 -24.57 -7.22 3.10
C ASN A 195 -23.42 -6.39 3.68
N ILE A 196 -23.53 -5.06 3.71
CA ILE A 196 -22.60 -4.21 4.47
C ILE A 196 -23.28 -3.77 5.76
N GLU A 197 -22.72 -4.17 6.89
CA GLU A 197 -23.13 -3.70 8.21
C GLU A 197 -22.16 -2.62 8.70
N ILE A 198 -22.68 -1.41 8.94
CA ILE A 198 -21.86 -0.28 9.40
C ILE A 198 -21.93 -0.20 10.93
N HIS A 199 -20.77 -0.36 11.57
CA HIS A 199 -20.59 -0.20 13.01
C HIS A 199 -20.17 1.25 13.31
N TRP A 200 -21.17 2.10 13.55
CA TRP A 200 -20.94 3.51 13.87
C TRP A 200 -20.42 3.72 15.29
N ASN A 201 -19.59 4.74 15.45
CA ASN A 201 -18.92 5.07 16.70
C ASN A 201 -18.06 3.92 17.24
N SER A 202 -17.54 3.05 16.38
CA SER A 202 -16.80 1.87 16.80
C SER A 202 -15.35 1.92 16.36
N GLU A 203 -14.47 1.38 17.21
CA GLU A 203 -13.04 1.20 16.93
C GLU A 203 -12.64 -0.25 17.16
N THR A 204 -11.62 -0.70 16.43
CA THR A 204 -11.04 -2.03 16.63
C THR A 204 -10.12 -1.99 17.85
N GLN A 205 -10.35 -2.88 18.81
CA GLN A 205 -9.46 -3.07 19.95
C GLN A 205 -8.42 -4.16 19.67
N GLU A 206 -8.84 -5.25 19.03
CA GLU A 206 -7.99 -6.42 18.83
C GLU A 206 -8.46 -7.24 17.63
N VAL A 207 -7.50 -7.69 16.80
CA VAL A 207 -7.73 -8.73 15.80
C VAL A 207 -7.55 -10.09 16.47
N LEU A 208 -8.60 -10.92 16.46
CA LEU A 208 -8.64 -12.20 17.16
C LEU A 208 -8.16 -13.35 16.26
N GLY A 209 -7.47 -14.30 16.87
CA GLY A 209 -6.88 -15.47 16.19
C GLY A 209 -5.48 -15.79 16.70
N ASP A 210 -5.11 -17.07 16.68
CA ASP A 210 -3.78 -17.53 17.07
C ASP A 210 -2.79 -17.38 15.90
N ASP A 211 -2.97 -18.19 14.86
CA ASP A 211 -2.14 -18.16 13.64
C ASP A 211 -2.82 -17.44 12.47
N VAL A 212 -4.15 -17.48 12.42
CA VAL A 212 -4.98 -16.86 11.38
C VAL A 212 -6.14 -16.11 12.00
N VAL A 213 -6.62 -15.05 11.34
CA VAL A 213 -7.78 -14.27 11.80
C VAL A 213 -9.02 -15.15 11.90
N ASN A 214 -9.69 -15.11 13.04
CA ASN A 214 -11.00 -15.75 13.26
C ASN A 214 -12.06 -14.81 13.87
N GLY A 215 -11.69 -13.55 14.14
CA GLY A 215 -12.60 -12.53 14.59
C GLY A 215 -11.95 -11.18 14.77
N VAL A 216 -12.77 -10.18 15.10
CA VAL A 216 -12.30 -8.86 15.51
C VAL A 216 -13.12 -8.38 16.70
N ARG A 217 -12.43 -7.89 17.72
CA ARG A 217 -13.06 -7.23 18.87
C ARG A 217 -13.18 -5.74 18.60
N ILE A 218 -14.40 -5.24 18.63
CA ILE A 218 -14.68 -3.80 18.50
C ILE A 218 -15.25 -3.24 19.80
N ILE A 219 -15.01 -1.95 20.06
CA ILE A 219 -15.67 -1.19 21.12
C ILE A 219 -16.46 -0.05 20.53
N ASN A 220 -17.70 0.13 21.00
CA ASN A 220 -18.47 1.32 20.69
C ASN A 220 -18.07 2.46 21.64
N ASN A 221 -17.51 3.53 21.11
CA ASN A 221 -17.03 4.70 21.84
C ASN A 221 -18.13 5.46 22.59
N LYS A 222 -19.41 5.31 22.21
CA LYS A 222 -20.55 5.95 22.90
C LYS A 222 -21.10 5.09 24.03
N THR A 223 -21.30 3.79 23.80
CA THR A 223 -21.91 2.88 24.79
C THR A 223 -20.87 2.19 25.68
N GLN A 224 -19.60 2.18 25.27
CA GLN A 224 -18.51 1.41 25.86
C GLN A 224 -18.74 -0.12 25.81
N GLU A 225 -19.69 -0.57 24.97
CA GLU A 225 -19.95 -1.97 24.74
C GLU A 225 -18.89 -2.56 23.80
N THR A 226 -18.41 -3.74 24.17
CA THR A 226 -17.47 -4.52 23.36
C THR A 226 -18.20 -5.67 22.68
N THR A 227 -17.89 -5.91 21.41
CA THR A 227 -18.47 -7.01 20.63
C THR A 227 -17.39 -7.70 19.82
N ASP A 228 -17.42 -9.03 19.82
CA ASP A 228 -16.55 -9.85 18.98
C ASP A 228 -17.33 -10.23 17.71
N LEU A 229 -16.82 -9.80 16.56
CA LEU A 229 -17.40 -10.10 15.25
C LEU A 229 -16.65 -11.31 14.66
N PRO A 230 -17.36 -12.37 14.25
CA PRO A 230 -16.72 -13.52 13.59
C PRO A 230 -16.36 -13.14 12.15
N VAL A 231 -15.09 -12.89 11.89
CA VAL A 231 -14.56 -12.54 10.57
C VAL A 231 -13.32 -13.36 10.27
N THR A 232 -13.07 -13.57 8.99
CA THR A 232 -11.92 -14.35 8.49
C THR A 232 -10.89 -13.45 7.80
N GLY A 233 -11.31 -12.26 7.37
CA GLY A 233 -10.44 -11.21 6.84
C GLY A 233 -10.68 -9.88 7.55
N PHE A 234 -9.62 -9.11 7.76
CA PHE A 234 -9.60 -7.81 8.45
C PHE A 234 -8.76 -6.79 7.67
#